data_AF-A0A4R4VI09-F1
#
_entry.id   AF-A0A4R4VI09-F1
#
_cell.length_a   1.000
_cell.length_b   1.000
_cell.length_c   1.000
_cell.angle_alpha   90.00
_cell.angle_beta   90.00
_cell.angle_gamma   90.00
#
_symmetry.space_group_name_H-M   'P 1'
#
loop_
_entity.id
_entity.type
_entity.pdbx_description
1 polymer ?
#
loop_
_entity_poly.entity_id
_entity_poly.type
_entity_poly.pdbx_seq_one_letter_code
_entity_poly.pdbx_strand_id
1 'polypeptide(L)'
;MLLIDPVRMLPSLLLPLVGVLFVGGFSTRSYGWAALAVAGTVVFAIIRWATFTYEIIGDRLETKRALISRSVRTIPLERIRGVDVSTPPMHRLLGLSVLKIDTGASGGDEEAELNGVSLAEAERLKAVLLRRAARPVGHEPGVQEPGVQEAAPAEQRIIRVPRRWLLYGPLSGAYLLTPFALLGGAVGLAFQWGDDLGLGRDAALTVGEWFWERPYLLLVVALLLVLAMPFVGGLMYAVFNWDFSLKRRGRHLVAERGLINRRSVSLESARVRGYEIVDGLAERWARVVRAWAIVTGLGDSETRGQLLPDVPRSVAFQVAGDAIGPFRARLRPHP
;
A
#
# COMPACT_ATOMS: atom_id res chain seq x y z
N MET A 1 5.86 0.64 -12.64
CA MET A 1 6.61 -0.50 -12.05
C MET A 1 8.06 -0.10 -11.82
N LEU A 2 8.35 0.96 -11.05
CA LEU A 2 9.74 1.39 -10.89
C LEU A 2 9.91 2.29 -9.68
N LEU A 3 10.40 1.68 -8.60
CA LEU A 3 11.79 1.77 -8.12
C LEU A 3 11.97 0.89 -6.87
N ILE A 4 10.95 0.08 -6.53
CA ILE A 4 10.98 -1.02 -5.55
C ILE A 4 10.18 -2.20 -6.10
N ASP A 5 10.59 -2.76 -7.23
CA ASP A 5 10.92 -4.17 -7.08
C ASP A 5 12.11 -4.45 -6.14
N PRO A 6 13.28 -3.78 -6.07
CA PRO A 6 14.40 -4.21 -5.21
C PRO A 6 14.13 -4.53 -3.72
N VAL A 7 13.21 -3.84 -3.02
CA VAL A 7 12.85 -4.15 -1.60
C VAL A 7 11.69 -5.16 -1.49
N ARG A 8 10.82 -5.27 -2.50
CA ARG A 8 9.90 -6.42 -2.69
C ARG A 8 10.59 -7.64 -3.32
N MET A 9 11.77 -7.41 -3.89
CA MET A 9 12.74 -8.34 -4.40
C MET A 9 13.76 -8.63 -3.33
N LEU A 10 13.76 -8.05 -2.12
CA LEU A 10 14.64 -8.58 -1.07
C LEU A 10 14.41 -10.11 -0.89
N PRO A 11 13.14 -10.60 -0.92
CA PRO A 11 12.83 -12.03 -1.11
C PRO A 11 13.29 -12.64 -2.44
N SER A 12 13.25 -11.91 -3.55
CA SER A 12 13.63 -12.43 -4.88
C SER A 12 15.11 -12.22 -5.25
N LEU A 13 15.88 -11.53 -4.42
CA LEU A 13 17.33 -11.34 -4.39
C LEU A 13 17.91 -12.41 -3.48
N LEU A 14 17.21 -12.73 -2.38
CA LEU A 14 17.45 -13.97 -1.65
C LEU A 14 17.41 -15.16 -2.61
N LEU A 15 16.49 -15.24 -3.57
CA LEU A 15 16.40 -16.39 -4.49
C LEU A 15 17.68 -16.67 -5.32
N PRO A 16 18.31 -15.71 -6.04
CA PRO A 16 19.60 -15.91 -6.69
C PRO A 16 20.80 -15.87 -5.72
N LEU A 17 20.71 -15.17 -4.58
CA LEU A 17 21.76 -15.21 -3.55
C LEU A 17 21.90 -16.61 -2.95
N VAL A 18 20.75 -17.20 -2.64
CA VAL A 18 20.53 -18.61 -2.28
C VAL A 18 20.99 -19.47 -3.44
N GLY A 19 20.55 -19.23 -4.70
CA GLY A 19 21.00 -20.01 -5.85
C GLY A 19 22.52 -20.04 -6.04
N VAL A 20 23.21 -18.92 -5.84
CA VAL A 20 24.69 -18.82 -5.91
C VAL A 20 25.36 -19.50 -4.72
N LEU A 21 24.77 -19.40 -3.52
CA LEU A 21 25.24 -20.09 -2.32
C LEU A 21 25.07 -21.62 -2.43
N PHE A 22 23.97 -22.07 -3.04
CA PHE A 22 23.58 -23.48 -3.22
C PHE A 22 24.36 -24.15 -4.38
N VAL A 23 24.48 -23.52 -5.55
CA VAL A 23 25.19 -24.10 -6.71
C VAL A 23 26.72 -24.10 -6.51
N GLY A 24 27.26 -23.17 -5.70
CA GLY A 24 28.70 -23.03 -5.47
C GLY A 24 29.27 -23.82 -4.28
N GLY A 25 28.42 -24.51 -3.51
CA GLY A 25 28.75 -25.09 -2.20
C GLY A 25 29.10 -24.01 -1.17
N PHE A 26 29.06 -24.32 0.13
CA PHE A 26 29.42 -23.41 1.25
C PHE A 26 30.92 -23.06 1.29
N SER A 27 31.48 -22.60 0.17
CA SER A 27 32.86 -22.19 0.00
C SER A 27 32.98 -20.66 0.12
N THR A 28 34.13 -20.15 0.58
CA THR A 28 34.40 -18.69 0.63
C THR A 28 34.17 -18.00 -0.72
N ARG A 29 34.31 -18.75 -1.83
CA ARG A 29 34.08 -18.26 -3.19
C ARG A 29 32.59 -18.04 -3.50
N SER A 30 31.69 -18.90 -3.03
CA SER A 30 30.24 -18.72 -3.23
C SER A 30 29.70 -17.53 -2.44
N TYR A 31 30.18 -17.33 -1.20
CA TYR A 31 29.92 -16.10 -0.44
C TYR A 31 30.43 -14.84 -1.16
N GLY A 32 31.59 -14.93 -1.83
CA GLY A 32 32.11 -13.84 -2.66
C GLY A 32 31.21 -13.49 -3.84
N TRP A 33 30.75 -14.49 -4.60
CA TRP A 33 29.80 -14.29 -5.71
C TRP A 33 28.43 -13.79 -5.24
N ALA A 34 27.96 -14.33 -4.11
CA ALA A 34 26.72 -13.91 -3.46
C ALA A 34 26.79 -12.42 -3.07
N ALA A 35 27.84 -12.03 -2.35
CA ALA A 35 28.09 -10.63 -1.99
C ALA A 35 28.21 -9.73 -3.22
N LEU A 36 28.86 -10.19 -4.29
CA LEU A 36 29.01 -9.44 -5.54
C LEU A 36 27.68 -9.30 -6.28
N ALA A 37 26.80 -10.31 -6.25
CA ALA A 37 25.45 -10.23 -6.82
C ALA A 37 24.56 -9.24 -6.05
N VAL A 38 24.62 -9.25 -4.70
CA VAL A 38 23.94 -8.23 -3.87
C VAL A 38 24.49 -6.85 -4.19
N ALA A 39 25.81 -6.69 -4.15
CA ALA A 39 26.48 -5.42 -4.42
C ALA A 39 26.14 -4.91 -5.83
N GLY A 40 26.20 -5.77 -6.84
CA GLY A 40 25.83 -5.44 -8.22
C GLY A 40 24.37 -5.01 -8.35
N THR A 41 23.45 -5.64 -7.62
CA THR A 41 22.04 -5.25 -7.64
C THR A 41 21.79 -3.93 -6.91
N VAL A 42 22.47 -3.70 -5.78
CA VAL A 42 22.45 -2.41 -5.07
C VAL A 42 23.01 -1.31 -5.97
N VAL A 43 24.15 -1.54 -6.61
CA VAL A 43 24.77 -0.60 -7.56
C VAL A 43 23.84 -0.33 -8.74
N PHE A 44 23.26 -1.36 -9.35
CA PHE A 44 22.29 -1.19 -10.44
C PHE A 44 21.07 -0.36 -10.01
N ALA A 45 20.54 -0.60 -8.80
CA ALA A 45 19.45 0.19 -8.24
C ALA A 45 19.86 1.65 -8.01
N ILE A 46 21.07 1.90 -7.48
CA ILE A 46 21.62 3.24 -7.28
C ILE A 46 21.80 3.98 -8.62
N ILE A 47 22.41 3.34 -9.63
CA ILE A 47 22.61 3.96 -10.94
C ILE A 47 21.23 4.29 -11.56
N ARG A 48 20.27 3.35 -11.50
CA ARG A 48 18.92 3.59 -12.02
C ARG A 48 18.19 4.73 -11.30
N TRP A 49 18.39 4.87 -9.99
CA TRP A 49 17.87 6.00 -9.21
C TRP A 49 18.56 7.31 -9.61
N ALA A 50 19.89 7.32 -9.71
CA ALA A 50 20.67 8.49 -10.08
C ALA A 50 20.39 8.98 -11.51
N THR A 51 19.96 8.08 -12.41
CA THR A 51 19.60 8.42 -13.79
C THR A 51 18.10 8.64 -14.00
N PHE A 52 17.31 8.59 -12.92
CA PHE A 52 15.90 8.98 -12.94
C PHE A 52 15.80 10.45 -12.55
N THR A 53 15.32 11.28 -13.49
CA THR A 53 15.15 12.71 -13.27
C THR A 53 13.70 13.08 -13.48
N TYR A 54 13.17 13.94 -12.61
CA TYR A 54 11.86 14.53 -12.79
C TYR A 54 11.99 16.04 -12.92
N GLU A 55 11.13 16.65 -13.71
CA GLU A 55 11.12 18.08 -13.94
C GLU A 55 9.67 18.55 -14.07
N ILE A 56 9.30 19.63 -13.38
CA ILE A 56 8.00 20.29 -13.55
C ILE A 56 8.24 21.48 -14.46
N ILE A 57 7.79 21.40 -15.71
CA ILE A 57 7.91 22.48 -16.69
C ILE A 57 6.52 23.04 -16.94
N GLY A 58 6.25 24.28 -16.52
CA GLY A 58 4.91 24.88 -16.67
C GLY A 58 3.82 24.03 -16.02
N ASP A 59 2.87 23.55 -16.82
CA ASP A 59 1.75 22.68 -16.41
C ASP A 59 1.91 21.20 -16.76
N ARG A 60 3.16 20.74 -16.90
CA ARG A 60 3.47 19.32 -17.15
C ARG A 60 4.55 18.80 -16.20
N LEU A 61 4.33 17.60 -15.71
CA LEU A 61 5.32 16.79 -15.01
C LEU A 61 6.02 15.90 -16.02
N GLU A 62 7.29 16.17 -16.28
CA GLU A 62 8.14 15.32 -17.10
C GLU A 62 8.93 14.37 -16.20
N THR A 63 8.89 13.09 -16.55
CA THR A 63 9.69 12.05 -15.93
C THR A 63 10.61 11.46 -16.98
N LYS A 64 11.92 11.56 -16.76
CA LYS A 64 12.97 11.08 -17.66
C LYS A 64 13.66 9.88 -17.01
N ARG A 65 13.73 8.77 -17.75
CA ARG A 65 14.50 7.57 -17.38
C ARG A 65 15.55 7.33 -18.46
N ALA A 66 16.82 7.27 -18.08
CA ALA A 66 17.92 7.13 -19.03
C ALA A 66 18.99 6.14 -18.55
N LEU A 67 18.65 4.87 -18.32
CA LEU A 67 19.66 3.86 -17.93
C LEU A 67 20.21 3.07 -19.12
N ILE A 68 19.32 2.49 -19.93
CA ILE A 68 19.65 1.70 -21.13
C ILE A 68 18.79 2.19 -22.30
N SER A 69 17.48 2.34 -22.07
CA SER A 69 16.55 3.02 -22.96
C SER A 69 16.18 4.40 -22.38
N ARG A 70 16.14 5.41 -23.26
CA ARG A 70 15.63 6.75 -22.90
C ARG A 70 14.11 6.73 -23.02
N SER A 71 13.43 6.90 -21.90
CA SER A 71 11.97 7.05 -21.86
C SER A 71 11.65 8.39 -21.21
N VAL A 72 10.96 9.25 -21.95
CA VAL A 72 10.44 10.53 -21.46
C VAL A 72 8.92 10.39 -21.40
N ARG A 73 8.36 10.53 -20.19
CA ARG A 73 6.92 10.57 -19.98
C ARG A 73 6.54 11.98 -19.56
N THR A 74 5.60 12.58 -20.30
CA THR A 74 5.09 13.92 -20.03
C THR A 74 3.65 13.81 -19.59
N ILE A 75 3.36 14.23 -18.36
CA ILE A 75 2.04 14.12 -17.74
C ILE A 75 1.53 15.54 -17.48
N PRO A 76 0.48 15.99 -18.20
CA PRO A 76 -0.17 17.25 -17.89
C PRO A 76 -0.71 17.25 -16.46
N LEU A 77 -0.48 18.33 -15.71
CA LEU A 77 -0.92 18.46 -14.31
C LEU A 77 -2.45 18.40 -14.18
N GLU A 78 -3.18 18.87 -15.18
CA GLU A 78 -4.64 18.77 -15.29
C GLU A 78 -5.16 17.32 -15.38
N ARG A 79 -4.32 16.39 -15.83
CA ARG A 79 -4.65 14.97 -15.88
C ARG A 79 -4.39 14.27 -14.56
N ILE A 80 -3.67 14.89 -13.62
CA ILE A 80 -3.39 14.28 -12.33
C ILE A 80 -4.65 14.32 -11.46
N ARG A 81 -5.20 13.14 -11.16
CA ARG A 81 -6.49 12.99 -10.45
C ARG A 81 -6.35 12.37 -9.06
N GLY A 82 -5.29 11.61 -8.84
CA GLY A 82 -5.01 10.96 -7.57
C GLY A 82 -3.53 11.02 -7.24
N VAL A 83 -3.23 11.23 -5.96
CA VAL A 83 -1.84 11.20 -5.46
C VAL A 83 -1.79 10.31 -4.23
N ASP A 84 -1.03 9.23 -4.31
CA ASP A 84 -0.80 8.27 -3.23
C ASP A 84 0.67 8.31 -2.82
N VAL A 85 0.92 8.75 -1.59
CA VAL A 85 2.26 8.73 -0.98
C VAL A 85 2.35 7.53 -0.07
N SER A 86 3.26 6.60 -0.38
CA SER A 86 3.60 5.47 0.47
C SER A 86 5.00 5.65 1.02
N THR A 87 5.17 5.41 2.31
CA THR A 87 6.46 5.42 3.00
C THR A 87 6.70 4.04 3.61
N PRO A 88 7.21 3.07 2.81
CA PRO A 88 7.62 1.77 3.31
C PRO A 88 8.68 1.89 4.41
N PRO A 89 8.83 0.89 5.29
CA PRO A 89 9.76 0.96 6.42
C PRO A 89 11.21 1.20 6.02
N MET A 90 11.68 0.58 4.92
CA MET A 90 13.05 0.81 4.43
C MET A 90 13.24 2.25 3.92
N HIS A 91 12.26 2.76 3.18
CA HIS A 91 12.24 4.15 2.71
C HIS A 91 12.19 5.13 3.87
N ARG A 92 11.40 4.82 4.89
CA ARG A 92 11.30 5.62 6.12
C ARG A 92 12.65 5.73 6.84
N LEU A 93 13.42 4.63 6.90
CA LEU A 93 14.76 4.65 7.49
C LEU A 93 15.73 5.53 6.71
N LEU A 94 15.58 5.59 5.39
CA LEU A 94 16.39 6.41 4.49
C LEU A 94 15.85 7.84 4.28
N GLY A 95 14.74 8.22 4.94
CA GLY A 95 14.07 9.52 4.73
C GLY A 95 13.39 9.68 3.36
N LEU A 96 13.18 8.58 2.64
CA LEU A 96 12.59 8.49 1.30
C LEU A 96 11.12 8.07 1.36
N SER A 97 10.44 8.19 0.23
CA SER A 97 9.05 7.83 0.01
C SER A 97 8.78 7.52 -1.47
N VAL A 98 7.59 6.96 -1.72
CA VAL A 98 7.08 6.61 -3.05
C VAL A 98 5.84 7.44 -3.32
N LEU A 99 5.91 8.28 -4.35
CA LEU A 99 4.80 9.09 -4.84
C LEU A 99 4.21 8.42 -6.09
N LYS A 100 2.98 7.92 -5.98
CA LYS A 100 2.20 7.41 -7.10
C LYS A 100 1.20 8.45 -7.53
N ILE A 101 1.18 8.72 -8.82
CA ILE A 101 0.35 9.72 -9.47
C ILE A 101 -0.57 8.97 -10.42
N ASP A 102 -1.87 9.13 -10.21
CA ASP A 102 -2.92 8.56 -11.04
C ASP A 102 -3.38 9.63 -12.03
N THR A 103 -3.34 9.29 -13.32
CA THR A 103 -3.71 10.18 -14.43
C THR A 103 -5.09 9.86 -15.03
N GLY A 104 -5.75 8.80 -14.56
CA GLY A 104 -7.08 8.37 -15.03
C GLY A 104 -7.17 8.02 -16.52
N ALA A 105 -6.04 7.80 -17.20
CA ALA A 105 -6.00 7.24 -18.56
C ALA A 105 -6.38 5.75 -18.54
N SER A 106 -6.67 5.15 -19.70
CA SER A 106 -6.96 3.72 -19.84
C SER A 106 -5.77 2.99 -20.46
N GLY A 107 -5.29 1.90 -19.85
CA GLY A 107 -4.15 1.07 -20.31
C GLY A 107 -2.86 1.29 -19.50
N GLY A 108 -1.79 0.50 -19.68
CA GLY A 108 -0.57 0.48 -18.81
C GLY A 108 0.19 1.82 -18.54
N ASP A 109 -0.29 2.93 -19.07
CA ASP A 109 0.15 4.31 -18.85
C ASP A 109 -0.68 5.10 -17.78
N GLU A 110 -1.69 4.49 -17.12
CA GLU A 110 -2.57 5.21 -16.15
C GLU A 110 -1.80 5.77 -14.95
N GLU A 111 -0.69 5.14 -14.58
CA GLU A 111 0.05 5.44 -13.35
C GLU A 111 1.48 5.88 -13.62
N ALA A 112 1.87 6.98 -12.98
CA ALA A 112 3.24 7.40 -12.85
C ALA A 112 3.74 7.23 -11.42
N GLU A 113 4.95 6.72 -11.28
CA GLU A 113 5.54 6.41 -9.98
C GLU A 113 6.88 7.14 -9.89
N LEU A 114 7.00 8.04 -8.91
CA LEU A 114 8.26 8.65 -8.50
C LEU A 114 8.65 7.99 -7.19
N ASN A 115 9.73 7.22 -7.20
CA ASN A 115 10.09 6.38 -6.08
C ASN A 115 11.55 6.64 -5.68
N GLY A 116 11.77 6.78 -4.37
CA GLY A 116 13.03 7.29 -3.83
C GLY A 116 13.05 8.83 -3.77
N VAL A 117 11.90 9.46 -3.53
CA VAL A 117 11.76 10.90 -3.32
C VAL A 117 11.81 11.18 -1.83
N SER A 118 12.51 12.22 -1.37
CA SER A 118 12.52 12.54 0.07
C SER A 118 11.09 12.81 0.57
N LEU A 119 10.80 12.49 1.83
CA LEU A 119 9.45 12.66 2.37
C LEU A 119 8.95 14.12 2.22
N ALA A 120 9.81 15.10 2.54
CA ALA A 120 9.49 16.51 2.40
C ALA A 120 9.21 16.91 0.94
N GLU A 121 9.97 16.34 0.01
CA GLU A 121 9.76 16.54 -1.43
C GLU A 121 8.45 15.92 -1.90
N ALA A 122 8.14 14.70 -1.48
CA ALA A 122 6.88 14.05 -1.83
C ALA A 122 5.66 14.80 -1.28
N GLU A 123 5.75 15.32 -0.06
CA GLU A 123 4.71 16.18 0.52
C GLU A 123 4.58 17.52 -0.21
N ARG A 124 5.71 18.14 -0.62
CA ARG A 124 5.72 19.35 -1.44
C ARG A 124 5.09 19.11 -2.81
N LEU A 125 5.52 18.07 -3.52
CA LEU A 125 4.97 17.67 -4.81
C LEU A 125 3.48 17.40 -4.68
N LYS A 126 3.06 16.60 -3.69
CA LYS A 126 1.65 16.38 -3.40
C LYS A 126 0.88 17.70 -3.24
N ALA A 127 1.40 18.64 -2.43
CA ALA A 127 0.74 19.93 -2.23
C ALA A 127 0.64 20.76 -3.54
N VAL A 128 1.70 20.78 -4.35
CA VAL A 128 1.73 21.49 -5.63
C VAL A 128 0.77 20.86 -6.64
N LEU A 129 0.80 19.53 -6.78
CA LEU A 129 -0.06 18.77 -7.69
C LEU A 129 -1.54 18.96 -7.33
N LEU A 130 -1.90 18.84 -6.05
CA LEU A 130 -3.27 19.02 -5.59
C LEU A 130 -3.75 20.49 -5.71
N ARG A 131 -2.85 21.47 -5.54
CA ARG A 131 -3.18 22.90 -5.70
C ARG A 131 -3.41 23.25 -7.17
N ARG A 132 -2.56 22.78 -8.08
CA ARG A 132 -2.68 23.10 -9.51
C ARG A 132 -3.82 22.34 -10.19
N ALA A 133 -4.08 21.09 -9.80
CA ALA A 133 -5.29 20.37 -10.23
C ALA A 133 -6.60 21.09 -9.82
N ALA A 134 -6.56 21.92 -8.77
CA ALA A 134 -7.72 22.69 -8.31
C ALA A 134 -7.94 24.02 -9.08
N ARG A 135 -6.98 24.51 -9.87
CA ARG A 135 -7.16 25.71 -10.71
C ARG A 135 -7.63 25.29 -12.11
N PRO A 136 -8.84 25.70 -12.56
CA PRO A 136 -9.26 25.52 -13.94
C PRO A 136 -8.34 26.32 -14.87
N VAL A 137 -7.88 25.70 -15.95
CA VAL A 137 -7.18 26.37 -17.05
C VAL A 137 -8.22 27.23 -17.77
N GLY A 138 -8.34 28.49 -17.37
CA GLY A 138 -9.31 29.43 -17.92
C GLY A 138 -9.18 30.87 -17.38
N HIS A 139 -8.09 31.20 -16.69
CA HIS A 139 -7.74 32.60 -16.40
C HIS A 139 -6.46 32.93 -17.15
N GLU A 140 -6.58 33.82 -18.13
CA GLU A 140 -5.47 34.42 -18.85
C GLU A 140 -4.45 35.04 -17.87
N PRO A 141 -3.15 35.08 -18.23
CA PRO A 141 -2.13 35.70 -17.41
C PRO A 141 -2.27 37.23 -17.49
N GLY A 142 -3.13 37.80 -16.65
CA GLY A 142 -3.32 39.24 -16.55
C GLY A 142 -3.53 39.65 -15.09
N VAL A 143 -2.60 40.48 -14.60
CA VAL A 143 -2.58 41.15 -13.29
C VAL A 143 -2.16 40.27 -12.10
N GLN A 144 -0.88 40.40 -11.76
CA GLN A 144 -0.35 40.02 -10.44
C GLN A 144 -0.88 41.04 -9.43
N GLU A 145 -1.84 40.65 -8.60
CA GLU A 145 -2.09 41.35 -7.33
C GLU A 145 -1.03 40.93 -6.30
N PRO A 146 -0.24 41.87 -5.74
CA PRO A 146 0.71 41.56 -4.69
C PRO A 146 -0.02 41.46 -3.35
N GLY A 147 0.12 40.33 -2.65
CA GLY A 147 0.02 40.33 -1.19
C GLY A 147 -1.04 39.47 -0.50
N VAL A 148 -1.70 38.52 -1.17
CA VAL A 148 -2.47 37.49 -0.43
C VAL A 148 -1.64 36.22 -0.37
N GLN A 149 -0.97 35.99 0.76
CA GLN A 149 -0.60 34.63 1.16
C GLN A 149 -1.91 33.86 1.31
N GLU A 150 -2.35 33.23 0.21
CA GLU A 150 -3.49 32.32 0.18
C GLU A 150 -3.22 31.21 1.20
N ALA A 151 -3.83 31.38 2.37
CA ALA A 151 -3.73 30.47 3.51
C ALA A 151 -3.93 29.04 2.99
N ALA A 152 -3.05 28.13 3.40
CA ALA A 152 -3.17 26.72 3.05
C ALA A 152 -4.63 26.28 3.24
N PRO A 153 -5.27 25.64 2.24
CA PRO A 153 -6.71 25.33 2.30
C PRO A 153 -7.01 24.63 3.62
N ALA A 154 -7.96 25.19 4.39
CA ALA A 154 -8.29 24.73 5.73
C ALA A 154 -8.52 23.21 5.73
N GLU A 155 -7.65 22.48 6.43
CA GLU A 155 -7.73 21.03 6.53
C GLU A 155 -8.83 20.66 7.52
N GLN A 156 -10.00 20.29 7.00
CA GLN A 156 -11.11 19.85 7.83
C GLN A 156 -11.00 18.35 8.06
N ARG A 157 -10.69 17.95 9.29
CA ARG A 157 -10.65 16.54 9.67
C ARG A 157 -12.08 16.00 9.78
N ILE A 158 -12.43 15.01 8.95
CA ILE A 158 -13.75 14.37 8.99
C ILE A 158 -13.79 13.38 10.14
N ILE A 159 -12.81 12.47 10.21
CA ILE A 159 -12.71 11.50 11.29
C ILE A 159 -11.26 11.07 11.54
N ARG A 160 -10.93 10.83 12.81
CA ARG A 160 -9.79 10.01 13.22
C ARG A 160 -10.34 8.78 13.92
N VAL A 161 -10.01 7.61 13.40
CA VAL A 161 -10.51 6.34 13.94
C VAL A 161 -9.85 6.11 15.30
N PRO A 162 -10.62 5.96 16.39
CA PRO A 162 -10.07 5.73 17.71
C PRO A 162 -9.43 4.33 17.77
N ARG A 163 -8.31 4.21 18.47
CA ARG A 163 -7.53 2.96 18.55
C ARG A 163 -8.34 1.76 19.06
N ARG A 164 -9.36 2.00 19.90
CA ARG A 164 -10.28 0.96 20.39
C ARG A 164 -11.04 0.25 19.26
N TRP A 165 -11.25 0.88 18.11
CA TRP A 165 -11.93 0.24 16.98
C TRP A 165 -11.01 -0.70 16.19
N LEU A 166 -9.69 -0.64 16.40
CA LEU A 166 -8.78 -1.66 15.89
C LEU A 166 -9.03 -3.03 16.53
N LEU A 167 -9.71 -3.09 17.69
CA LEU A 167 -10.17 -4.32 18.31
C LEU A 167 -11.23 -5.06 17.49
N TYR A 168 -11.83 -4.41 16.47
CA TYR A 168 -12.70 -5.07 15.50
C TYR A 168 -11.91 -5.79 14.41
N GLY A 169 -10.59 -5.61 14.34
CA GLY A 169 -9.70 -6.26 13.37
C GLY A 169 -9.83 -7.79 13.28
N PRO A 170 -9.96 -8.54 14.39
CA PRO A 170 -10.22 -9.98 14.37
C PRO A 170 -11.50 -10.39 13.63
N LEU A 171 -12.50 -9.50 13.61
CA LEU A 171 -13.78 -9.72 12.92
C LEU A 171 -13.65 -9.46 11.41
N SER A 172 -12.63 -8.71 11.00
CA SER A 172 -12.28 -8.50 9.61
C SER A 172 -11.79 -9.81 9.01
N GLY A 173 -12.62 -10.43 8.17
CA GLY A 173 -12.29 -11.72 7.54
C GLY A 173 -10.99 -11.69 6.73
N ALA A 174 -10.51 -10.51 6.34
CA ALA A 174 -9.32 -10.32 5.50
C ALA A 174 -8.01 -10.87 6.12
N TYR A 175 -7.90 -10.92 7.46
CA TYR A 175 -6.66 -11.32 8.14
C TYR A 175 -6.81 -12.56 9.03
N LEU A 176 -7.98 -13.21 9.01
CA LEU A 176 -8.26 -14.34 9.91
C LEU A 176 -7.38 -15.56 9.57
N LEU A 177 -7.12 -15.80 8.29
CA LEU A 177 -6.31 -16.91 7.81
C LEU A 177 -4.79 -16.66 7.90
N THR A 178 -4.35 -15.50 8.42
CA THR A 178 -2.93 -15.17 8.47
C THR A 178 -2.07 -16.19 9.25
N PRO A 179 -2.46 -16.73 10.43
CA PRO A 179 -1.65 -17.77 11.09
C PRO A 179 -1.41 -18.99 10.22
N PHE A 180 -2.41 -19.41 9.45
CA PHE A 180 -2.32 -20.57 8.55
C PHE A 180 -1.40 -20.26 7.36
N ALA A 181 -1.53 -19.07 6.77
CA ALA A 181 -0.63 -18.62 5.72
C ALA A 181 0.82 -18.51 6.20
N LEU A 182 1.05 -18.04 7.43
CA LEU A 182 2.38 -17.98 8.05
C LEU A 182 2.96 -19.38 8.28
N LEU A 183 2.17 -20.31 8.81
CA LEU A 183 2.62 -21.69 9.00
C LEU A 183 2.91 -22.36 7.65
N GLY A 184 2.00 -22.26 6.68
CA GLY A 184 2.19 -22.82 5.33
C GLY A 184 3.40 -22.22 4.63
N GLY A 185 3.62 -20.90 4.78
CA GLY A 185 4.83 -20.23 4.28
C GLY A 185 6.10 -20.72 4.96
N ALA A 186 6.10 -20.88 6.29
CA ALA A 186 7.24 -21.42 7.04
C ALA A 186 7.57 -22.86 6.64
N VAL A 187 6.54 -23.71 6.49
CA VAL A 187 6.69 -25.09 5.98
C VAL A 187 7.21 -25.08 4.55
N GLY A 188 6.67 -24.22 3.67
CA GLY A 188 7.15 -24.08 2.30
C GLY A 188 8.62 -23.66 2.22
N LEU A 189 9.05 -22.70 3.04
CA LEU A 189 10.46 -22.31 3.17
C LEU A 189 11.32 -23.45 3.73
N ALA A 190 10.82 -24.20 4.70
CA ALA A 190 11.51 -25.36 5.24
C ALA A 190 11.69 -26.47 4.19
N PHE A 191 10.73 -26.69 3.30
CA PHE A 191 10.91 -27.62 2.17
C PHE A 191 11.83 -27.05 1.09
N GLN A 192 11.79 -25.75 0.85
CA GLN A 192 12.59 -25.10 -0.19
C GLN A 192 14.08 -25.00 0.19
N TRP A 193 14.39 -24.80 1.47
CA TRP A 193 15.75 -24.62 1.99
C TRP A 193 16.14 -25.68 3.03
N GLY A 194 15.37 -26.76 3.12
CA GLY A 194 15.52 -27.77 4.17
C GLY A 194 16.89 -28.43 4.13
N ASP A 195 17.29 -28.93 2.95
CA ASP A 195 18.55 -29.65 2.78
C ASP A 195 19.77 -28.79 3.19
N ASP A 196 19.71 -27.48 2.94
CA ASP A 196 20.80 -26.55 3.24
C ASP A 196 20.84 -26.06 4.70
N LEU A 197 19.70 -26.09 5.38
CA LEU A 197 19.58 -25.75 6.81
C LEU A 197 19.76 -26.97 7.73
N GLY A 198 20.10 -28.14 7.16
CA GLY A 198 20.14 -29.42 7.88
C GLY A 198 18.76 -29.97 8.25
N LEU A 199 17.70 -29.38 7.70
CA LEU A 199 16.31 -29.82 7.76
C LEU A 199 15.96 -30.61 6.50
N GLY A 200 16.86 -31.48 6.07
CA GLY A 200 16.74 -32.19 4.81
C GLY A 200 15.59 -33.21 4.80
N ARG A 201 15.50 -33.98 3.72
CA ARG A 201 14.45 -35.00 3.54
C ARG A 201 14.24 -35.91 4.76
N ASP A 202 15.31 -36.27 5.46
CA ASP A 202 15.25 -37.12 6.66
C ASP A 202 14.56 -36.42 7.84
N ALA A 203 14.80 -35.12 8.02
CA ALA A 203 14.11 -34.34 9.05
C ALA A 203 12.61 -34.22 8.74
N ALA A 204 12.25 -34.00 7.47
CA ALA A 204 10.85 -33.95 7.05
C ALA A 204 10.14 -35.30 7.25
N LEU A 205 10.81 -36.41 6.94
CA LEU A 205 10.30 -37.76 7.18
C LEU A 205 10.13 -38.02 8.68
N THR A 206 11.11 -37.64 9.51
CA THR A 206 11.05 -37.77 10.97
C THR A 206 9.88 -36.97 11.57
N VAL A 207 9.67 -35.74 11.09
CA VAL A 207 8.51 -34.92 11.49
C VAL A 207 7.20 -35.56 11.03
N GLY A 208 7.16 -36.10 9.82
CA GLY A 208 6.00 -36.83 9.30
C GLY A 208 5.65 -38.07 10.14
N GLU A 209 6.64 -38.88 10.48
CA GLU A 209 6.50 -40.04 11.37
C GLU A 209 6.03 -39.62 12.76
N TRP A 210 6.57 -38.54 13.31
CA TRP A 210 6.16 -37.99 14.62
C TRP A 210 4.66 -37.65 14.66
N PHE A 211 4.13 -37.05 13.59
CA PHE A 211 2.70 -36.77 13.44
C PHE A 211 1.88 -38.01 13.13
N TRP A 212 2.44 -38.99 12.40
CA TRP A 212 1.77 -40.26 12.11
C TRP A 212 1.55 -41.10 13.36
N GLU A 213 2.56 -41.18 14.24
CA GLU A 213 2.47 -41.84 15.54
C GLU A 213 1.53 -41.11 16.51
N ARG A 214 1.42 -39.77 16.37
CA ARG A 214 0.66 -38.91 17.29
C ARG A 214 -0.26 -37.96 16.52
N PRO A 215 -1.32 -38.47 15.88
CA PRO A 215 -2.22 -37.65 15.06
C PRO A 215 -2.95 -36.57 15.86
N TYR A 216 -3.11 -36.73 17.18
CA TYR A 216 -3.68 -35.72 18.07
C TYR A 216 -2.87 -34.41 18.08
N LEU A 217 -1.57 -34.43 17.75
CA LEU A 217 -0.74 -33.23 17.67
C LEU A 217 -1.16 -32.34 16.49
N LEU A 218 -1.67 -32.92 15.40
CA LEU A 218 -2.27 -32.13 14.31
C LEU A 218 -3.52 -31.39 14.79
N LEU A 219 -4.34 -32.02 15.63
CA LEU A 219 -5.50 -31.36 16.25
C LEU A 219 -5.07 -30.25 17.20
N VAL A 220 -4.00 -30.46 17.98
CA VAL A 220 -3.44 -29.43 18.87
C VAL A 220 -2.90 -28.25 18.04
N VAL A 221 -2.13 -28.49 16.98
CA VAL A 221 -1.63 -27.44 16.09
C VAL A 221 -2.79 -26.69 15.42
N ALA A 222 -3.79 -27.39 14.89
CA ALA A 222 -4.98 -26.78 14.31
C ALA A 222 -5.73 -25.92 15.33
N LEU A 223 -5.91 -26.42 16.56
CA LEU A 223 -6.53 -25.67 17.65
C LEU A 223 -5.72 -24.41 18.00
N LEU A 224 -4.40 -24.52 18.11
CA LEU A 224 -3.52 -23.37 18.36
C LEU A 224 -3.61 -22.32 17.25
N LEU A 225 -3.65 -22.74 15.98
CA LEU A 225 -3.82 -21.82 14.85
C LEU A 225 -5.17 -21.10 14.91
N VAL A 226 -6.26 -21.83 15.19
CA VAL A 226 -7.60 -21.25 15.37
C VAL A 226 -7.62 -20.25 16.52
N LEU A 227 -7.01 -20.60 17.67
CA LEU A 227 -6.89 -19.70 18.81
C LEU A 227 -6.00 -18.48 18.50
N ALA A 228 -5.01 -18.62 17.64
CA ALA A 228 -4.14 -17.53 17.20
C ALA A 228 -4.82 -16.59 16.19
N MET A 229 -5.84 -17.03 15.44
CA MET A 229 -6.55 -16.24 14.43
C MET A 229 -6.96 -14.85 14.92
N PRO A 230 -7.68 -14.68 16.04
CA PRO A 230 -8.09 -13.35 16.47
C PRO A 230 -6.90 -12.46 16.86
N PHE A 231 -5.85 -13.02 17.48
CA PHE A 231 -4.70 -12.22 17.91
C PHE A 231 -3.84 -11.78 16.72
N VAL A 232 -3.48 -12.72 15.84
CA VAL A 232 -2.65 -12.42 14.65
C VAL A 232 -3.44 -11.57 13.65
N GLY A 233 -4.72 -11.91 13.42
CA GLY A 233 -5.59 -11.13 12.54
C GLY A 233 -5.80 -9.72 13.04
N GLY A 234 -6.10 -9.55 14.34
CA GLY A 234 -6.22 -8.23 14.98
C GLY A 234 -4.92 -7.43 14.95
N LEU A 235 -3.77 -8.08 15.18
CA LEU A 235 -2.46 -7.45 15.08
C LEU A 235 -2.18 -6.98 13.64
N MET A 236 -2.37 -7.84 12.65
CA MET A 236 -2.17 -7.48 11.24
C MET A 236 -3.09 -6.36 10.81
N TYR A 237 -4.35 -6.43 11.22
CA TYR A 237 -5.32 -5.38 10.99
C TYR A 237 -4.85 -4.03 11.57
N ALA A 238 -4.37 -4.04 12.81
CA ALA A 238 -3.83 -2.85 13.46
C ALA A 238 -2.62 -2.31 12.72
N VAL A 239 -1.70 -3.17 12.27
CA VAL A 239 -0.52 -2.77 11.48
C VAL A 239 -0.91 -2.01 10.20
N PHE A 240 -1.93 -2.46 9.48
CA PHE A 240 -2.35 -1.85 8.22
C PHE A 240 -3.27 -0.62 8.38
N ASN A 241 -4.07 -0.57 9.44
CA ASN A 241 -5.08 0.47 9.65
C ASN A 241 -4.77 1.38 10.84
N TRP A 242 -3.54 1.34 11.35
CA TRP A 242 -3.12 2.20 12.46
C TRP A 242 -3.27 3.69 12.14
N ASP A 243 -3.69 4.47 13.14
CA ASP A 243 -3.87 5.93 13.08
C ASP A 243 -4.66 6.39 11.84
N PHE A 244 -5.67 5.62 11.45
CA PHE A 244 -6.49 5.96 10.29
C PHE A 244 -7.15 7.32 10.49
N SER A 245 -6.98 8.22 9.51
CA SER A 245 -7.69 9.49 9.48
C SER A 245 -8.16 9.84 8.07
N LEU A 246 -9.37 10.37 8.01
CA LEU A 246 -9.98 10.90 6.79
C LEU A 246 -10.15 12.40 6.96
N LYS A 247 -9.65 13.15 5.98
CA LYS A 247 -9.61 14.60 6.01
C LYS A 247 -10.06 15.17 4.66
N ARG A 248 -10.69 16.34 4.68
CA ARG A 248 -11.01 17.11 3.48
C ARG A 248 -10.03 18.27 3.37
N ARG A 249 -9.33 18.35 2.23
CA ARG A 249 -8.40 19.43 1.90
C ARG A 249 -8.84 20.08 0.59
N GLY A 250 -9.62 21.15 0.69
CA GLY A 250 -10.28 21.77 -0.47
C GLY A 250 -11.16 20.77 -1.21
N ARG A 251 -10.85 20.53 -2.50
CA ARG A 251 -11.58 19.57 -3.35
C ARG A 251 -11.15 18.10 -3.20
N HIS A 252 -10.21 17.80 -2.31
CA HIS A 252 -9.66 16.44 -2.18
C HIS A 252 -10.03 15.80 -0.84
N LEU A 253 -10.34 14.50 -0.87
CA LEU A 253 -10.44 13.64 0.30
C LEU A 253 -9.09 12.95 0.49
N VAL A 254 -8.51 13.09 1.67
CA VAL A 254 -7.20 12.54 2.03
C VAL A 254 -7.38 11.49 3.13
N ALA A 255 -7.06 10.24 2.80
CA ALA A 255 -7.05 9.12 3.73
C ALA A 255 -5.60 8.78 4.09
N GLU A 256 -5.26 8.85 5.39
CA GLU A 256 -3.95 8.50 5.93
C GLU A 256 -4.06 7.28 6.84
N ARG A 257 -3.17 6.28 6.68
CA ARG A 257 -3.17 5.06 7.51
C ARG A 257 -1.84 4.31 7.53
N GLY A 258 -1.69 3.42 8.50
CA GLY A 258 -0.65 2.39 8.55
C GLY A 258 0.48 2.69 9.54
N LEU A 259 0.97 1.63 10.20
CA LEU A 259 2.05 1.70 11.20
C LEU A 259 3.43 1.50 10.57
N ILE A 260 3.59 0.37 9.87
CA ILE A 260 4.86 -0.05 9.26
C ILE A 260 5.06 0.67 7.92
N ASN A 261 4.06 0.57 7.04
CA ASN A 261 4.01 1.31 5.79
C ASN A 261 2.97 2.42 5.94
N ARG A 262 3.43 3.68 6.04
CA ARG A 262 2.52 4.82 6.15
C ARG A 262 2.05 5.23 4.77
N ARG A 263 0.74 5.26 4.56
CA ARG A 263 0.12 5.56 3.26
C ARG A 263 -0.78 6.78 3.38
N SER A 264 -0.73 7.67 2.40
CA SER A 264 -1.56 8.87 2.30
C SER A 264 -2.14 8.97 0.90
N VAL A 265 -3.40 8.59 0.76
CA VAL A 265 -4.13 8.57 -0.52
C VAL A 265 -4.97 9.84 -0.62
N SER A 266 -4.82 10.60 -1.70
CA SER A 266 -5.61 11.81 -1.97
C SER A 266 -6.45 11.59 -3.22
N LEU A 267 -7.78 11.69 -3.06
CA LEU A 267 -8.78 11.47 -4.09
C LEU A 267 -9.53 12.78 -4.37
N GLU A 268 -9.75 13.11 -5.65
CA GLU A 268 -10.59 14.26 -6.01
C GLU A 268 -12.07 13.98 -5.69
N SER A 269 -12.70 14.82 -4.86
CA SER A 269 -14.08 14.63 -4.40
C SER A 269 -15.10 14.59 -5.55
N ALA A 270 -14.86 15.33 -6.63
CA ALA A 270 -15.75 15.40 -7.79
C ALA A 270 -15.85 14.08 -8.58
N ARG A 271 -14.85 13.19 -8.44
CA ARG A 271 -14.83 11.87 -9.09
C ARG A 271 -15.37 10.76 -8.19
N VAL A 272 -15.61 11.05 -6.93
CA VAL A 272 -16.27 10.13 -6.02
C VAL A 272 -17.76 10.16 -6.35
N ARG A 273 -18.23 9.12 -7.04
CA ARG A 273 -19.62 9.02 -7.51
C ARG A 273 -20.54 8.37 -6.49
N GLY A 274 -19.97 7.67 -5.54
CA GLY A 274 -20.71 7.03 -4.46
C GLY A 274 -19.76 6.37 -3.47
N TYR A 275 -20.35 5.58 -2.59
CA TYR A 275 -19.61 4.76 -1.66
C TYR A 275 -20.28 3.40 -1.52
N GLU A 276 -19.47 2.42 -1.18
CA GLU A 276 -19.89 1.07 -0.88
C GLU A 276 -19.68 0.82 0.61
N ILE A 277 -20.70 0.30 1.28
CA ILE A 277 -20.59 -0.15 2.68
C ILE A 277 -20.71 -1.67 2.68
N VAL A 278 -19.65 -2.33 3.15
CA VAL A 278 -19.56 -3.79 3.16
C VAL A 278 -19.50 -4.28 4.61
N ASP A 279 -20.27 -5.33 4.90
CA ASP A 279 -20.15 -6.11 6.13
C ASP A 279 -20.00 -7.61 5.83
N GLY A 280 -18.97 -8.22 6.41
CA GLY A 280 -18.83 -9.67 6.49
C GLY A 280 -19.76 -10.29 7.54
N LEU A 281 -19.86 -11.61 7.58
CA LEU A 281 -20.72 -12.33 8.55
C LEU A 281 -20.39 -11.94 10.01
N ALA A 282 -19.11 -11.92 10.38
CA ALA A 282 -18.66 -11.55 11.72
C ALA A 282 -18.86 -10.04 12.01
N GLU A 283 -18.57 -9.19 11.02
CA GLU A 283 -18.75 -7.74 11.08
C GLU A 283 -20.23 -7.38 11.29
N ARG A 284 -21.15 -8.08 10.61
CA ARG A 284 -22.60 -7.92 10.73
C ARG A 284 -23.11 -8.24 12.13
N TRP A 285 -22.62 -9.31 12.74
CA TRP A 285 -22.96 -9.67 14.12
C TRP A 285 -22.52 -8.58 15.10
N ALA A 286 -21.33 -8.01 14.90
CA ALA A 286 -20.80 -6.90 15.69
C ALA A 286 -21.36 -5.52 15.31
N ARG A 287 -22.19 -5.40 14.27
CA ARG A 287 -22.72 -4.14 13.70
C ARG A 287 -21.61 -3.17 13.27
N VAL A 288 -20.51 -3.72 12.77
CA VAL A 288 -19.35 -3.01 12.25
C VAL A 288 -19.37 -3.13 10.73
N VAL A 289 -18.91 -2.09 10.03
CA VAL A 289 -18.89 -2.05 8.57
C VAL A 289 -17.62 -1.36 8.07
N ARG A 290 -17.23 -1.65 6.84
CA ARG A 290 -16.17 -0.94 6.10
C ARG A 290 -16.79 -0.07 5.03
N ALA A 291 -16.12 1.04 4.69
CA ALA A 291 -16.59 1.93 3.63
C ALA A 291 -15.51 2.19 2.57
N TRP A 292 -15.92 2.11 1.31
CA TRP A 292 -15.10 2.36 0.13
C TRP A 292 -15.72 3.46 -0.72
N ALA A 293 -14.89 4.27 -1.37
CA ALA A 293 -15.31 5.25 -2.35
C ALA A 293 -15.40 4.58 -3.73
N ILE A 294 -16.51 4.79 -4.42
CA ILE A 294 -16.65 4.46 -5.83
C ILE A 294 -16.10 5.64 -6.62
N VAL A 295 -14.90 5.47 -7.18
CA VAL A 295 -14.17 6.52 -7.90
C VAL A 295 -14.06 6.15 -9.36
N THR A 296 -14.53 7.02 -10.25
CA THR A 296 -14.38 6.81 -11.69
C THR A 296 -12.93 7.02 -12.10
N GLY A 297 -12.36 6.13 -12.94
CA GLY A 297 -11.01 6.27 -13.52
C GLY A 297 -9.90 6.35 -12.47
N LEU A 298 -10.10 5.68 -11.34
CA LEU A 298 -9.03 5.21 -10.49
C LEU A 298 -8.70 3.81 -11.03
N GLY A 299 -7.44 3.52 -11.35
CA GLY A 299 -7.06 2.17 -11.81
C GLY A 299 -7.47 1.08 -10.81
N ASP A 300 -7.45 -0.19 -11.22
CA ASP A 300 -8.02 -1.38 -10.55
C ASP A 300 -7.41 -1.76 -9.18
N SER A 301 -6.87 -0.81 -8.44
CA SER A 301 -6.39 -1.03 -7.08
C SER A 301 -7.55 -0.90 -6.08
N GLU A 302 -8.22 -2.02 -5.81
CA GLU A 302 -9.23 -2.20 -4.76
C GLU A 302 -8.84 -1.53 -3.43
N THR A 303 -7.55 -1.33 -3.15
CA THR A 303 -7.04 -0.73 -1.90
C THR A 303 -6.96 0.80 -1.85
N ARG A 304 -7.11 1.53 -2.97
CA ARG A 304 -6.99 3.01 -3.01
C ARG A 304 -8.28 3.74 -2.66
N GLY A 305 -9.44 3.10 -2.83
CA GLY A 305 -10.74 3.69 -2.54
C GLY A 305 -11.14 3.66 -1.06
N GLN A 306 -10.31 3.16 -0.13
CA GLN A 306 -10.77 2.96 1.26
C GLN A 306 -11.07 4.30 1.95
N LEU A 307 -12.33 4.50 2.34
CA LEU A 307 -12.78 5.68 3.10
C LEU A 307 -12.72 5.44 4.60
N LEU A 308 -13.11 4.23 5.04
CA LEU A 308 -13.13 3.86 6.44
C LEU A 308 -12.67 2.41 6.63
N PRO A 309 -11.90 2.14 7.70
CA PRO A 309 -11.72 0.79 8.22
C PRO A 309 -13.02 0.30 8.87
N ASP A 310 -12.94 -0.82 9.59
CA ASP A 310 -14.02 -1.41 10.37
C ASP A 310 -14.42 -0.44 11.49
N VAL A 311 -15.58 0.20 11.31
CA VAL A 311 -16.15 1.15 12.26
C VAL A 311 -17.62 0.83 12.52
N PRO A 312 -18.19 1.27 13.66
CA PRO A 312 -19.61 1.07 13.93
C PRO A 312 -20.48 1.61 12.80
N ARG A 313 -21.53 0.85 12.43
CA ARG A 313 -22.39 1.16 11.27
C ARG A 313 -22.89 2.60 11.27
N SER A 314 -23.35 3.12 12.40
CA SER A 314 -23.85 4.50 12.52
C SER A 314 -22.81 5.54 12.12
N VAL A 315 -21.56 5.35 12.53
CA VAL A 315 -20.46 6.26 12.21
C VAL A 315 -20.11 6.19 10.72
N ALA A 316 -20.12 5.00 10.13
CA ALA A 316 -19.87 4.85 8.70
C ALA A 316 -20.88 5.64 7.84
N PHE A 317 -22.18 5.53 8.16
CA PHE A 317 -23.22 6.29 7.46
C PHE A 317 -23.10 7.80 7.67
N GLN A 318 -22.77 8.25 8.88
CA GLN A 318 -22.53 9.67 9.16
C GLN A 318 -21.35 10.21 8.35
N VAL A 319 -20.20 9.55 8.44
CA VAL A 319 -18.98 9.98 7.75
C VAL A 319 -19.11 9.90 6.23
N ALA A 320 -19.75 8.85 5.70
CA ALA A 320 -20.04 8.78 4.26
C ALA A 320 -20.98 9.91 3.80
N GLY A 321 -21.98 10.24 4.64
CA GLY A 321 -22.86 11.39 4.47
C GLY A 321 -22.11 12.72 4.40
N ASP A 322 -21.18 12.94 5.31
CA ASP A 322 -20.36 14.15 5.40
C ASP A 322 -19.26 14.22 4.32
N ALA A 323 -18.73 13.07 3.91
CA ALA A 323 -17.63 12.96 2.95
C ALA A 323 -18.10 13.07 1.49
N ILE A 324 -19.23 12.46 1.15
CA ILE A 324 -19.70 12.32 -0.24
C ILE A 324 -21.13 12.84 -0.37
N GLY A 325 -22.01 12.41 0.52
CA GLY A 325 -23.41 12.82 0.54
C GLY A 325 -24.29 11.75 1.20
N PRO A 326 -25.45 12.14 1.76
CA PRO A 326 -26.29 11.21 2.50
C PRO A 326 -26.96 10.19 1.59
N PHE A 327 -27.20 8.98 2.12
CA PHE A 327 -28.06 8.00 1.50
C PHE A 327 -29.53 8.46 1.59
N ARG A 328 -30.15 8.82 0.45
CA ARG A 328 -31.48 9.46 0.44
C ARG A 328 -32.67 8.52 0.23
N ALA A 329 -32.46 7.28 -0.23
CA ALA A 329 -33.55 6.40 -0.65
C ALA A 329 -33.45 5.01 -0.01
N ARG A 330 -34.58 4.38 0.34
CA ARG A 330 -34.58 2.97 0.76
C ARG A 330 -34.30 2.07 -0.45
N LEU A 331 -33.44 1.07 -0.26
CA LEU A 331 -33.19 0.05 -1.27
C LEU A 331 -34.47 -0.75 -1.50
N ARG A 332 -34.82 -0.96 -2.77
CA ARG A 332 -35.87 -1.90 -3.16
C ARG A 332 -35.24 -3.28 -3.34
N PRO A 333 -35.88 -4.37 -2.86
CA PRO A 333 -35.40 -5.71 -3.14
C PRO A 333 -35.38 -5.93 -4.66
N HIS A 334 -34.33 -6.58 -5.14
CA HIS A 334 -34.26 -7.04 -6.53
C HIS A 334 -35.31 -8.15 -6.73
N PRO A 335 -36.04 -8.17 -7.85
CA PRO A 335 -36.99 -9.24 -8.17
C PRO A 335 -36.31 -10.61 -8.30
#